data_AF-A0AAN9PT09-F1
#
_entry.id   AF-A0AAN9PT09-F1
#
_cell.length_a   1.000
_cell.length_b   1.000
_cell.length_c   1.000
_cell.angle_alpha   90.00
_cell.angle_beta   90.00
_cell.angle_gamma   90.00
#
_symmetry.space_group_name_H-M   'P 1'
#
loop_
_entity.id
_entity.type
_entity.pdbx_description
1 polymer ?
#
loop_
_entity_poly.entity_id
_entity_poly.type
_entity_poly.pdbx_seq_one_letter_code
_entity_poly.pdbx_strand_id
1 'polypeptide(L)'
;MSSDSKQNEVPTEVAKVDDAYLSALILCFSRVFPAVLNAAIDLNLFEIIAKGQRSRDSSISASEIASLFPNQHPELAQRLDRILPMLASFSLLDCSIRINEDGKRERVYVLSPVGQYFTCDSEGGSLAPLPTLIHRGYQDLWKDVKDAIVNPNCNEHFENVYGMSLYKYAETNTELNEMFYKAMAHVGALIHIGVLIGFS
;
A
#
# COMPACT_ATOMS: atom_id res chain seq x y z
N MET A 1 -13.61 66.11 5.20
CA MET A 1 -14.16 64.74 5.19
C MET A 1 -14.10 64.23 3.77
N SER A 2 -13.10 63.40 3.46
CA SER A 2 -13.13 62.47 2.35
C SER A 2 -12.03 61.46 2.65
N SER A 3 -12.44 60.30 3.17
CA SER A 3 -11.54 59.24 3.56
C SER A 3 -11.61 58.14 2.50
N ASP A 4 -10.43 57.74 2.05
CA ASP A 4 -10.15 56.63 1.16
C ASP A 4 -10.82 55.32 1.60
N SER A 5 -11.38 54.59 0.64
CA SER A 5 -11.54 53.15 0.74
C SER A 5 -10.89 52.50 -0.47
N LYS A 6 -9.58 52.25 -0.35
CA LYS A 6 -8.87 51.31 -1.23
C LYS A 6 -9.41 49.91 -0.93
N GLN A 7 -10.16 49.37 -1.89
CA GLN A 7 -10.51 47.96 -1.93
C GLN A 7 -9.25 47.19 -2.33
N ASN A 8 -8.59 46.57 -1.34
CA ASN A 8 -7.51 45.61 -1.60
C ASN A 8 -8.16 44.31 -2.10
N GLU A 9 -8.27 44.15 -3.41
CA GLU A 9 -8.36 42.82 -4.01
C GLU A 9 -7.00 42.14 -3.87
N VAL A 10 -6.94 41.06 -3.10
CA VAL A 10 -5.80 40.14 -3.11
C VAL A 10 -6.01 39.20 -4.29
N PRO A 11 -5.17 39.22 -5.34
CA PRO A 11 -5.24 38.21 -6.39
C PRO A 11 -4.58 36.95 -5.84
N THR A 12 -5.36 36.01 -5.32
CA THR A 12 -4.88 34.63 -5.13
C THR A 12 -5.08 33.89 -6.44
N GLU A 13 -4.30 34.26 -7.46
CA GLU A 13 -4.10 33.40 -8.61
C GLU A 13 -3.22 32.24 -8.13
N VAL A 14 -3.86 31.12 -7.80
CA VAL A 14 -3.14 29.87 -7.52
C VAL A 14 -2.46 29.49 -8.84
N ALA A 15 -1.16 29.77 -8.94
CA ALA A 15 -0.37 29.42 -10.11
C ALA A 15 -0.60 27.94 -10.43
N LYS A 16 -1.12 27.68 -11.62
CA LYS A 16 -1.39 26.33 -12.10
C LYS A 16 -0.06 25.59 -12.14
N VAL A 17 0.15 24.65 -11.22
CA VAL A 17 1.36 23.83 -11.20
C VAL A 17 1.36 22.97 -12.46
N ASP A 18 2.49 22.95 -13.16
CA ASP A 18 2.67 22.15 -14.37
C ASP A 18 2.48 20.64 -14.08
N ASP A 19 1.71 19.95 -14.91
CA ASP A 19 1.36 18.53 -14.74
C ASP A 19 2.61 17.63 -14.81
N ALA A 20 3.62 18.02 -15.61
CA ALA A 20 4.88 17.31 -15.68
C ALA A 20 5.69 17.46 -14.38
N TYR A 21 5.71 18.65 -13.78
CA TYR A 21 6.32 18.88 -12.46
C TYR A 21 5.64 18.03 -11.38
N LEU A 22 4.30 18.00 -11.34
CA LEU A 22 3.55 17.18 -10.38
C LEU A 22 3.86 15.69 -10.54
N SER A 23 3.92 15.21 -11.79
CA SER A 23 4.28 13.83 -12.09
C SER A 23 5.69 13.49 -11.61
N ALA A 24 6.68 14.35 -11.88
CA ALA A 24 8.05 14.17 -11.41
C ALA A 24 8.13 14.16 -9.87
N LEU A 25 7.38 15.05 -9.21
CA LEU A 25 7.33 15.12 -7.76
C LEU A 25 6.73 13.85 -7.15
N ILE A 26 5.64 13.32 -7.71
CA ILE A 26 5.04 12.05 -7.27
C ILE A 26 6.05 10.90 -7.38
N LEU A 27 6.85 10.87 -8.45
CA LEU A 27 7.90 9.86 -8.63
C LEU A 27 8.99 9.95 -7.56
N CYS A 28 9.35 11.15 -7.08
CA CYS A 28 10.26 11.32 -5.95
C CYS A 28 9.72 10.66 -4.67
N PHE A 29 8.40 10.61 -4.50
CA PHE A 29 7.73 9.98 -3.35
C PHE A 29 7.26 8.55 -3.63
N SER A 30 7.63 7.94 -4.75
CA SER A 30 7.20 6.60 -5.16
C SER A 30 7.48 5.52 -4.11
N ARG A 31 8.55 5.68 -3.31
CA ARG A 31 8.92 4.76 -2.22
C ARG A 31 8.00 4.83 -1.00
N VAL A 32 7.21 5.89 -0.84
CA VAL A 32 6.28 6.06 0.28
C VAL A 32 5.16 5.03 0.20
N PHE A 33 4.62 4.77 -1.00
CA PHE A 33 3.52 3.82 -1.16
C PHE A 33 3.89 2.38 -0.77
N PRO A 34 5.01 1.78 -1.24
CA PRO A 34 5.45 0.47 -0.78
C PRO A 34 5.64 0.37 0.73
N ALA A 35 6.12 1.43 1.38
CA ALA A 35 6.27 1.45 2.84
C ALA A 35 4.90 1.43 3.54
N VAL A 36 3.94 2.23 3.07
CA VAL A 36 2.57 2.28 3.61
C VAL A 36 1.82 0.97 3.36
N LEU A 37 1.95 0.37 2.18
CA LEU A 37 1.34 -0.92 1.86
C LEU A 37 1.89 -2.03 2.78
N ASN A 38 3.20 -2.09 2.99
CA ASN A 38 3.80 -3.06 3.91
C ASN A 38 3.33 -2.86 5.36
N ALA A 39 3.23 -1.61 5.83
CA ALA A 39 2.68 -1.33 7.15
C ALA A 39 1.21 -1.78 7.26
N ALA A 40 0.39 -1.53 6.24
CA ALA A 40 -1.00 -2.00 6.21
C ALA A 40 -1.09 -3.54 6.25
N ILE A 41 -0.19 -4.24 5.57
CA ILE A 41 -0.08 -5.71 5.61
C ILE A 41 0.31 -6.20 7.00
N ASP A 42 1.35 -5.63 7.61
CA ASP A 42 1.82 -6.00 8.96
C ASP A 42 0.76 -5.75 10.03
N LEU A 43 -0.03 -4.69 9.86
CA LEU A 43 -1.17 -4.36 10.72
C LEU A 43 -2.39 -5.25 10.46
N ASN A 44 -2.32 -6.14 9.47
CA ASN A 44 -3.44 -6.96 9.01
C ASN A 44 -4.67 -6.11 8.63
N LEU A 45 -4.44 -4.89 8.10
CA LEU A 45 -5.48 -3.87 7.94
C LEU A 45 -6.57 -4.33 6.96
N PHE A 46 -6.22 -5.01 5.88
CA PHE A 46 -7.19 -5.50 4.90
C PHE A 46 -8.15 -6.52 5.53
N GLU A 47 -7.64 -7.46 6.33
CA GLU A 47 -8.47 -8.40 7.10
C GLU A 47 -9.37 -7.71 8.11
N ILE A 48 -8.84 -6.71 8.81
CA ILE A 48 -9.61 -5.94 9.79
C ILE A 48 -10.77 -5.23 9.10
N ILE A 49 -10.52 -4.62 7.94
CA ILE A 49 -11.56 -3.97 7.14
C ILE A 49 -12.58 -5.02 6.68
N ALA A 50 -12.15 -6.14 6.11
CA ALA A 50 -13.03 -7.22 5.66
C ALA A 50 -13.96 -7.72 6.77
N LYS A 51 -13.45 -7.89 8.00
CA LYS A 51 -14.22 -8.31 9.18
C LYS A 51 -15.18 -7.25 9.68
N GLY A 52 -14.81 -5.97 9.57
CA GLY A 52 -15.67 -4.84 9.94
C GLY A 52 -16.85 -4.66 8.99
N GLN A 53 -16.67 -5.07 7.73
CA GLN A 53 -17.71 -5.02 6.72
C GLN A 53 -18.74 -6.14 6.94
N ARG A 54 -19.93 -5.79 7.43
CA ARG A 54 -21.06 -6.72 7.66
C ARG A 54 -21.63 -7.31 6.37
N SER A 55 -21.46 -6.63 5.24
CA SER A 55 -21.79 -7.08 3.90
C SER A 55 -20.77 -6.53 2.89
N ARG A 56 -20.74 -7.11 1.68
CA ARG A 56 -19.80 -6.73 0.61
C ARG A 56 -19.81 -5.23 0.28
N ASP A 57 -20.96 -4.58 0.44
CA ASP A 57 -21.16 -3.16 0.13
C ASP A 57 -21.21 -2.27 1.38
N SER A 58 -21.06 -2.86 2.58
CA SER A 58 -21.02 -2.07 3.81
C SER A 58 -19.70 -1.32 3.90
N SER A 59 -19.79 -0.02 4.18
CA SER A 59 -18.64 0.86 4.33
C SER A 59 -18.39 1.17 5.80
N ILE A 60 -17.11 1.30 6.15
CA ILE A 60 -16.68 1.54 7.54
C ILE A 60 -15.74 2.74 7.63
N SER A 61 -15.86 3.54 8.68
CA SER A 61 -15.01 4.72 8.92
C SER A 61 -13.69 4.35 9.59
N ALA A 62 -12.74 5.28 9.63
CA ALA A 62 -11.46 5.07 10.30
C ALA A 62 -11.61 4.79 11.80
N SER A 63 -12.61 5.36 12.47
CA SER A 63 -12.89 5.07 13.88
C SER A 63 -13.46 3.66 14.06
N GLU A 64 -14.32 3.20 13.15
CA GLU A 64 -14.84 1.83 13.17
C GLU A 64 -13.70 0.83 12.94
N ILE A 65 -12.82 1.09 11.97
CA ILE A 65 -11.61 0.28 11.73
C ILE A 65 -10.71 0.27 12.97
N ALA A 66 -10.42 1.43 13.57
CA ALA A 66 -9.59 1.52 14.76
C ALA A 66 -10.15 0.70 15.94
N SER A 67 -11.48 0.63 16.09
CA SER A 67 -12.14 -0.14 17.14
C SER A 67 -12.01 -1.67 16.97
N LEU A 68 -11.58 -2.14 15.81
CA LEU A 68 -11.36 -3.55 15.53
C LEU A 68 -9.89 -3.98 15.77
N PHE A 69 -8.99 -3.03 16.02
CA PHE A 69 -7.60 -3.36 16.37
C PHE A 69 -7.51 -3.91 17.79
N PRO A 70 -6.60 -4.87 18.04
CA PRO A 70 -6.37 -5.42 19.39
C PRO A 70 -5.71 -4.40 20.34
N ASN A 71 -4.84 -3.53 19.81
CA ASN A 71 -4.08 -2.54 20.59
C ASN A 71 -4.55 -1.12 20.26
N GLN A 72 -5.67 -0.72 20.86
CA GLN A 72 -6.27 0.59 20.61
C GLN A 72 -5.54 1.69 21.37
N HIS A 73 -5.42 2.86 20.76
CA HIS A 73 -4.99 4.08 21.42
C HIS A 73 -5.73 5.30 20.83
N PRO A 74 -5.85 6.42 21.57
CA PRO A 74 -6.74 7.54 21.18
C PRO A 74 -6.46 8.14 19.79
N GLU A 75 -5.21 8.09 19.33
CA GLU A 75 -4.81 8.64 18.03
C GLU A 75 -4.94 7.66 16.86
N LEU A 76 -5.28 6.38 17.10
CA LEU A 76 -5.23 5.34 16.06
C LEU A 76 -6.16 5.68 14.89
N ALA A 77 -7.40 6.09 15.18
CA ALA A 77 -8.36 6.51 14.16
C ALA A 77 -7.81 7.67 13.30
N GLN A 78 -7.22 8.69 13.94
CA GLN A 78 -6.63 9.83 13.24
C GLN A 78 -5.43 9.44 12.36
N ARG A 79 -4.63 8.45 12.80
CA ARG A 79 -3.51 7.93 12.00
C ARG A 79 -4.03 7.14 10.79
N LEU A 80 -5.06 6.32 10.98
CA LEU A 80 -5.72 5.59 9.89
C LEU A 80 -6.36 6.55 8.87
N ASP A 81 -6.97 7.66 9.32
CA ASP A 81 -7.52 8.71 8.43
C ASP A 81 -6.48 9.34 7.49
N ARG A 82 -5.19 9.24 7.81
CA ARG A 82 -4.09 9.70 6.93
C ARG A 82 -3.64 8.63 5.94
N ILE A 83 -3.75 7.36 6.32
CA ILE A 83 -3.25 6.22 5.53
C ILE A 83 -4.32 5.67 4.58
N LEU A 84 -5.57 5.55 5.03
CA LEU A 84 -6.67 5.01 4.23
C LEU A 84 -6.92 5.78 2.92
N PRO A 85 -6.86 7.13 2.87
CA PRO A 85 -6.95 7.85 1.60
C PRO A 85 -5.82 7.51 0.62
N MET A 86 -4.61 7.23 1.12
CA MET A 86 -3.49 6.83 0.27
C MET A 86 -3.74 5.43 -0.30
N LEU A 87 -4.20 4.47 0.50
CA LEU A 87 -4.58 3.15 -0.01
C LEU A 87 -5.71 3.25 -1.05
N ALA A 88 -6.67 4.14 -0.82
CA ALA A 88 -7.76 4.40 -1.76
C ALA A 88 -7.28 5.03 -3.09
N SER A 89 -6.28 5.93 -3.05
CA SER A 89 -5.73 6.53 -4.28
C SER A 89 -4.99 5.54 -5.18
N PHE A 90 -4.56 4.40 -4.61
CA PHE A 90 -4.00 3.26 -5.35
C PHE A 90 -5.04 2.16 -5.60
N SER A 91 -6.33 2.49 -5.49
CA SER A 91 -7.46 1.59 -5.77
C SER A 91 -7.50 0.34 -4.91
N LEU A 92 -6.84 0.31 -3.74
CA LEU A 92 -6.94 -0.79 -2.79
C LEU A 92 -8.23 -0.73 -1.96
N LEU A 93 -8.79 0.47 -1.83
CA LEU A 93 -10.04 0.75 -1.13
C LEU A 93 -10.89 1.69 -1.98
N ASP A 94 -12.20 1.49 -1.96
CA ASP A 94 -13.15 2.50 -2.42
C ASP A 94 -13.47 3.45 -1.26
N CYS A 95 -13.36 4.75 -1.50
CA CYS A 95 -13.62 5.79 -0.51
C CYS A 95 -14.87 6.59 -0.88
N SER A 96 -15.79 6.73 0.06
CA SER A 96 -16.97 7.60 -0.09
C SER A 96 -17.20 8.44 1.16
N ILE A 97 -18.16 9.37 1.11
CA ILE A 97 -18.52 10.23 2.23
C ILE A 97 -19.89 9.82 2.74
N ARG A 98 -19.99 9.54 4.04
CA ARG A 98 -21.23 9.26 4.76
C ARG A 98 -21.56 10.44 5.69
N ILE A 99 -22.84 10.72 5.88
CA ILE A 99 -23.32 11.59 6.96
C ILE A 99 -23.74 10.67 8.10
N ASN A 100 -23.12 10.81 9.26
CA ASN A 100 -23.44 10.00 10.43
C ASN A 100 -24.71 10.51 11.15
N GLU A 101 -25.14 9.82 12.21
CA GLU A 101 -26.34 10.17 12.98
C GLU A 101 -26.28 11.58 13.60
N ASP A 102 -25.07 12.08 13.90
CA ASP A 102 -24.83 13.44 14.41
C ASP A 102 -24.83 14.52 13.30
N GLY A 103 -25.08 14.14 12.04
CA GLY A 103 -25.02 15.05 10.90
C GLY A 103 -23.60 15.40 10.44
N LYS A 104 -22.57 14.75 10.98
CA LYS A 104 -21.17 14.97 10.59
C LYS A 104 -20.82 14.18 9.33
N ARG A 105 -20.06 14.80 8.43
CA ARG A 105 -19.51 14.15 7.25
C ARG A 105 -18.25 13.41 7.62
N GLU A 106 -18.20 12.11 7.35
CA GLU A 106 -17.03 11.26 7.56
C GLU A 106 -16.67 10.49 6.28
N ARG A 107 -15.39 10.14 6.12
CA ARG A 107 -14.95 9.23 5.07
C ARG A 107 -15.18 7.80 5.51
N VAL A 108 -15.67 6.99 4.59
CA VAL A 108 -15.90 5.57 4.80
C VAL A 108 -15.28 4.78 3.66
N TYR A 109 -14.84 3.57 3.98
CA TYR A 109 -14.01 2.74 3.13
C TYR A 109 -14.64 1.37 2.93
N VAL A 110 -14.45 0.83 1.73
CA VAL A 110 -14.83 -0.52 1.31
C VAL A 110 -13.62 -1.16 0.65
N LEU A 111 -13.37 -2.45 0.89
CA LEU A 111 -12.34 -3.17 0.14
C LEU A 111 -12.70 -3.25 -1.34
N SER A 112 -11.82 -2.71 -2.20
CA SER A 112 -11.96 -2.89 -3.64
C SER A 112 -11.63 -4.35 -4.03
N PRO A 113 -11.94 -4.77 -5.27
CA PRO A 113 -11.48 -6.05 -5.80
C PRO A 113 -9.95 -6.22 -5.76
N VAL A 114 -9.18 -5.13 -5.87
CA VAL A 114 -7.71 -5.18 -5.77
C VAL A 114 -7.28 -5.39 -4.31
N GLY A 115 -7.93 -4.69 -3.37
CA GLY A 115 -7.68 -4.84 -1.94
C GLY A 115 -7.96 -6.26 -1.43
N GLN A 116 -8.94 -6.95 -2.01
CA GLN A 116 -9.30 -8.33 -1.66
C GLN A 116 -8.16 -9.34 -1.90
N TYR A 117 -7.24 -9.08 -2.83
CA TYR A 117 -6.06 -9.94 -2.99
C TYR A 117 -5.07 -9.85 -1.82
N PHE A 118 -5.21 -8.85 -0.94
CA PHE A 118 -4.40 -8.68 0.26
C PHE A 118 -5.08 -9.19 1.54
N THR A 119 -6.28 -9.75 1.42
CA THR A 119 -6.88 -10.61 2.45
C THR A 119 -6.45 -12.05 2.22
N CYS A 120 -6.31 -12.85 3.29
CA CYS A 120 -6.21 -14.30 3.20
C CYS A 120 -7.59 -14.85 2.87
N ASP A 121 -7.73 -15.47 1.70
CA ASP A 121 -8.93 -16.23 1.39
C ASP A 121 -9.04 -17.49 2.30
N SER A 122 -10.22 -18.14 2.28
CA SER A 122 -10.48 -19.37 3.04
C SER A 122 -9.57 -20.55 2.63
N GLU A 123 -8.90 -20.44 1.48
CA GLU A 123 -8.00 -21.44 0.90
C GLU A 123 -6.51 -21.08 1.12
N GLY A 124 -6.23 -19.98 1.83
CA GLY A 124 -4.89 -19.53 2.21
C GLY A 124 -4.13 -18.70 1.17
N GLY A 125 -4.71 -18.37 0.01
CA GLY A 125 -4.09 -17.54 -1.03
C GLY A 125 -4.11 -16.04 -0.68
N SER A 126 -3.00 -15.34 -0.97
CA SER A 126 -2.90 -13.87 -0.81
C SER A 126 -1.68 -13.28 -1.54
N LEU A 127 -1.76 -12.03 -1.99
CA LEU A 127 -0.60 -11.27 -2.48
C LEU A 127 0.14 -10.55 -1.36
N ALA A 128 -0.38 -10.53 -0.12
CA ALA A 128 0.22 -9.81 1.01
C ALA A 128 1.71 -10.11 1.29
N PRO A 129 2.21 -11.35 1.19
CA PRO A 129 3.63 -11.59 1.46
C PRO A 129 4.56 -11.07 0.35
N LEU A 130 4.05 -10.83 -0.87
CA LEU A 130 4.88 -10.44 -2.01
C LEU A 130 5.47 -9.02 -1.88
N PRO A 131 4.71 -7.96 -1.51
CA PRO A 131 5.29 -6.65 -1.22
C PRO A 131 6.35 -6.68 -0.12
N THR A 132 6.21 -7.57 0.87
CA THR A 132 7.21 -7.73 1.94
C THR A 132 8.51 -8.30 1.38
N LEU A 133 8.45 -9.36 0.58
CA LEU A 133 9.62 -9.93 -0.10
C LEU A 133 10.30 -8.88 -1.01
N ILE A 134 9.53 -8.20 -1.86
CA ILE A 134 10.08 -7.24 -2.82
C ILE A 134 10.68 -6.02 -2.12
N HIS A 135 10.02 -5.49 -1.08
CA HIS A 135 10.46 -4.25 -0.45
C HIS A 135 11.52 -4.46 0.63
N ARG A 136 11.36 -5.46 1.50
CA ARG A 136 12.29 -5.76 2.61
C ARG A 136 13.34 -6.77 2.18
N GLY A 137 12.93 -7.90 1.62
CA GLY A 137 13.85 -8.98 1.23
C GLY A 137 14.90 -8.58 0.20
N TYR A 138 14.51 -7.77 -0.80
CA TYR A 138 15.42 -7.31 -1.87
C TYR A 138 15.87 -5.86 -1.72
N GLN A 139 15.80 -5.28 -0.53
CA GLN A 139 16.10 -3.86 -0.33
C GLN A 139 17.50 -3.46 -0.84
N ASP A 140 18.52 -4.28 -0.59
CA ASP A 140 19.90 -3.98 -0.99
C ASP A 140 20.11 -4.14 -2.49
N LEU A 141 19.45 -5.12 -3.11
CA LEU A 141 19.41 -5.26 -4.57
C LEU A 141 18.97 -3.95 -5.26
N TRP A 142 18.04 -3.21 -4.67
CA TRP A 142 17.54 -1.96 -5.23
C TRP A 142 18.46 -0.76 -5.04
N LYS A 143 19.42 -0.81 -4.12
CA LYS A 143 20.37 0.30 -3.87
C LYS A 143 21.43 0.35 -4.96
N ASP A 144 21.85 -0.80 -5.46
CA ASP A 144 23.01 -0.94 -6.35
C ASP A 144 22.64 -1.09 -7.83
N VAL A 145 21.40 -0.78 -8.22
CA VAL A 145 20.92 -0.89 -9.61
C VAL A 145 21.78 -0.08 -10.60
N LYS A 146 22.39 1.02 -10.15
CA LYS A 146 23.34 1.79 -10.97
C LYS A 146 24.51 0.90 -11.40
N ASP A 147 25.09 0.15 -10.46
CA ASP A 147 26.24 -0.72 -10.73
C ASP A 147 25.84 -1.89 -11.64
N ALA A 148 24.59 -2.36 -11.55
CA ALA A 148 24.02 -3.33 -12.50
C ALA A 148 24.06 -2.85 -13.96
N ILE A 149 23.96 -1.54 -14.19
CA ILE A 149 23.90 -0.95 -15.53
C ILE A 149 25.29 -0.56 -16.03
N VAL A 150 26.11 0.04 -15.17
CA VAL A 150 27.38 0.65 -15.60
C VAL A 150 28.58 -0.29 -15.53
N ASN A 151 28.53 -1.32 -14.69
CA ASN A 151 29.64 -2.26 -14.53
C ASN A 151 29.57 -3.35 -15.62
N PRO A 152 30.50 -3.39 -16.59
CA PRO A 152 30.49 -4.39 -17.66
C PRO A 152 30.72 -5.82 -17.16
N ASN A 153 31.20 -5.98 -15.91
CA ASN A 153 31.40 -7.28 -15.28
C ASN A 153 30.18 -7.73 -14.45
N CYS A 154 29.12 -6.92 -14.39
CA CYS A 154 27.91 -7.26 -13.64
C CYS A 154 26.96 -8.13 -14.49
N ASN A 155 27.28 -9.41 -14.65
CA ASN A 155 26.43 -10.35 -15.41
C ASN A 155 25.13 -10.70 -14.68
N GLU A 156 25.21 -10.94 -13.36
CA GLU A 156 24.05 -11.23 -12.51
C GLU A 156 24.03 -10.25 -11.32
N HIS A 157 23.08 -9.31 -11.32
CA HIS A 157 23.04 -8.24 -10.31
C HIS A 157 22.97 -8.79 -8.87
N PHE A 158 22.17 -9.85 -8.66
CA PHE A 158 22.05 -10.48 -7.35
C PHE A 158 23.39 -11.03 -6.85
N GLU A 159 24.12 -11.76 -7.70
CA GLU A 159 25.43 -12.31 -7.33
C GLU A 159 26.45 -11.22 -7.04
N ASN A 160 26.40 -10.10 -7.76
CA ASN A 160 27.31 -8.99 -7.53
C ASN A 160 27.03 -8.26 -6.20
N VAL A 161 25.76 -8.16 -5.79
CA VAL A 161 25.39 -7.54 -4.50
C VAL A 161 25.70 -8.48 -3.32
N TYR A 162 25.37 -9.76 -3.44
CA TYR A 162 25.44 -10.71 -2.31
C TYR A 162 26.65 -11.65 -2.34
N GLY A 163 27.47 -11.61 -3.39
CA GLY A 163 28.65 -12.46 -3.58
C GLY A 163 28.35 -13.93 -3.90
N MET A 164 27.07 -14.28 -4.09
CA MET A 164 26.61 -15.65 -4.37
C MET A 164 25.25 -15.65 -5.07
N SER A 165 24.93 -16.76 -5.74
CA SER A 165 23.63 -16.95 -6.39
C SER A 165 22.46 -16.81 -5.42
N LEU A 166 21.30 -16.42 -5.94
CA LEU A 166 20.05 -16.36 -5.18
C LEU A 166 19.76 -17.67 -4.43
N TYR A 167 20.02 -18.80 -5.08
CA TYR A 167 19.82 -20.12 -4.48
C TYR A 167 20.72 -20.33 -3.24
N LYS A 168 22.03 -20.07 -3.36
CA LYS A 168 22.97 -20.19 -2.24
C LYS A 168 22.70 -19.16 -1.14
N TYR A 169 22.29 -17.96 -1.52
CA TYR A 169 21.94 -16.92 -0.56
C TYR A 169 20.68 -17.28 0.22
N ALA A 170 19.66 -17.84 -0.44
CA ALA A 170 18.46 -18.34 0.22
C ALA A 170 18.76 -19.51 1.17
N GLU A 171 19.72 -20.38 0.86
CA GLU A 171 20.15 -21.44 1.79
C GLU A 171 20.83 -20.91 3.06
N THR A 172 21.49 -19.75 2.98
CA THR A 172 22.25 -19.16 4.10
C THR A 172 21.48 -18.09 4.88
N ASN A 173 20.52 -17.42 4.25
CA ASN A 173 19.70 -16.38 4.86
C ASN A 173 18.28 -16.91 5.11
N THR A 174 18.05 -17.44 6.32
CA THR A 174 16.76 -18.02 6.72
C THR A 174 15.61 -17.02 6.61
N GLU A 175 15.82 -15.74 6.93
CA GLU A 175 14.78 -14.71 6.89
C GLU A 175 14.30 -14.45 5.45
N LEU A 176 15.24 -14.24 4.52
CA LEU A 176 14.89 -14.07 3.10
C LEU A 176 14.21 -15.32 2.54
N ASN A 177 14.72 -16.50 2.91
CA ASN A 177 14.19 -17.77 2.47
C ASN A 177 12.73 -17.96 2.93
N GLU A 178 12.44 -17.66 4.18
CA GLU A 178 11.08 -17.68 4.73
C GLU A 178 10.16 -16.69 4.02
N MET A 179 10.62 -15.45 3.78
CA MET A 179 9.87 -14.47 2.99
C MET A 179 9.58 -14.96 1.58
N PHE A 180 10.58 -15.57 0.92
CA PHE A 180 10.47 -16.11 -0.43
C PHE A 180 9.46 -17.25 -0.49
N TYR A 181 9.62 -18.28 0.34
CA TYR A 181 8.72 -19.43 0.37
C TYR A 181 7.30 -19.03 0.74
N LYS A 182 7.12 -18.12 1.71
CA LYS A 182 5.81 -17.59 2.07
C LYS A 182 5.17 -16.89 0.87
N ALA A 183 5.88 -15.99 0.19
CA ALA A 183 5.35 -15.31 -0.99
C ALA A 183 4.97 -16.29 -2.11
N MET A 184 5.83 -17.24 -2.43
CA MET A 184 5.57 -18.21 -3.50
C MET A 184 4.40 -19.15 -3.17
N ALA A 185 4.27 -19.60 -1.91
CA ALA A 185 3.16 -20.46 -1.49
C ALA A 185 1.82 -19.74 -1.64
N HIS A 186 1.72 -18.50 -1.18
CA HIS A 186 0.48 -17.73 -1.24
C HIS A 186 0.13 -17.28 -2.67
N VAL A 187 1.12 -16.91 -3.50
CA VAL A 187 0.90 -16.59 -4.93
C VAL A 187 0.50 -17.84 -5.71
N GLY A 188 1.14 -18.98 -5.45
CA GLY A 188 0.84 -20.25 -6.11
C GLY A 188 -0.60 -20.71 -5.87
N ALA A 189 -1.10 -20.56 -4.64
CA ALA A 189 -2.49 -20.87 -4.30
C ALA A 189 -3.50 -20.07 -5.16
N LEU A 190 -3.25 -18.77 -5.37
CA LEU A 190 -4.11 -17.92 -6.22
C LEU A 190 -4.11 -18.35 -7.69
N ILE A 191 -2.95 -18.76 -8.23
CA ILE A 191 -2.83 -19.22 -9.62
C ILE A 191 -3.59 -20.53 -9.82
N HIS A 192 -3.48 -21.47 -8.88
CA HIS A 192 -4.23 -22.72 -8.92
C HIS A 192 -5.75 -22.47 -8.99
N ILE A 193 -6.26 -21.47 -8.27
CA ILE A 193 -7.67 -21.08 -8.29
C ILE A 193 -8.07 -20.47 -9.64
N GLY A 194 -7.26 -19.56 -10.19
CA GLY A 194 -7.52 -18.96 -11.51
C GLY A 194 -7.59 -20.00 -12.63
N VAL A 195 -6.75 -21.03 -12.55
CA VAL A 195 -6.78 -22.17 -13.49
C VAL A 195 -8.03 -23.03 -13.27
N LEU A 196 -8.39 -23.37 -12.03
CA LEU A 196 -9.59 -24.18 -11.72
C LEU A 196 -10.91 -23.50 -12.14
N ILE A 197 -11.03 -22.18 -11.95
CA ILE A 197 -12.22 -21.42 -12.35
C ILE A 197 -12.27 -21.24 -13.88
N GLY A 198 -11.13 -21.21 -14.56
CA GLY A 198 -11.06 -21.16 -16.03
C GLY A 198 -11.46 -22.46 -16.76
N PHE A 199 -11.76 -23.54 -16.04
CA PHE A 199 -12.18 -24.83 -16.58
C PHE A 199 -13.61 -25.25 -16.15
N SER A 200 -14.39 -24.36 -15.52
CA SER A 200 -15.81 -24.58 -15.17
C SER A 200 -16.73 -23.67 -15.99
#